data_AF-A0A369GM69-F1
#
_entry.id   AF-A0A369GM69-F1
#
_cell.length_a   1.000
_cell.length_b   1.000
_cell.length_c   1.000
_cell.angle_alpha   90.00
_cell.angle_beta   90.00
_cell.angle_gamma   90.00
#
_symmetry.space_group_name_H-M   'P 1'
#
loop_
_entity.id
_entity.type
_entity.pdbx_description
1 polymer ?
#
loop_
_entity_poly.entity_id
_entity_poly.type
_entity_poly.pdbx_seq_one_letter_code
_entity_poly.pdbx_strand_id
1 'polypeptide(L)' 'MRRLYFVAHGGVVQAQDYGITGWCRNTSDNKVEGEAQGEDDALEKFLRQVDQGPREAKVVQLTKEDREVVSGESSFAIRH' A
#
# COMPACT_ATOMS: atom_id res chain seq x y z
N MET A 1 -8.76 -13.51 2.41
CA MET A 1 -8.29 -12.62 1.33
C MET A 1 -9.18 -11.40 1.33
N ARG A 2 -8.62 -10.23 1.61
CA ARG A 2 -9.33 -8.95 1.67
C ARG A 2 -8.60 -7.93 0.81
N ARG A 3 -9.26 -6.83 0.50
CA ARG A 3 -8.66 -5.69 -0.20
C ARG A 3 -8.79 -4.47 0.70
N LEU A 4 -7.76 -3.65 0.73
CA LEU A 4 -7.81 -2.37 1.42
C LEU A 4 -7.18 -1.29 0.56
N TYR A 5 -7.78 -0.11 0.62
CA TYR A 5 -7.19 1.13 0.15
C TYR A 5 -6.40 1.74 1.29
N PHE A 6 -5.16 2.16 1.03
CA PHE A 6 -4.34 2.83 2.03
C PHE A 6 -3.77 4.14 1.48
N VAL A 7 -3.62 5.12 2.35
CA VAL A 7 -2.99 6.41 2.06
C VAL A 7 -1.96 6.71 3.13
N ALA A 8 -0.70 6.78 2.75
CA ALA A 8 0.40 7.11 3.63
C ALA A 8 0.90 8.53 3.34
N HIS A 9 0.98 9.36 4.37
CA HIS A 9 1.47 10.72 4.28
C HIS A 9 2.91 10.77 4.78
N GLY A 10 3.82 11.34 3.99
CA GLY A 10 5.21 11.57 4.42
C GLY A 10 6.22 10.51 3.99
N GLY A 11 6.01 9.87 2.84
CA GLY A 11 6.98 8.91 2.32
C GLY A 11 6.82 8.58 0.85
N VAL A 12 7.82 7.88 0.32
CA VAL A 12 7.79 7.23 -0.98
C VAL A 12 7.65 5.73 -0.74
N VAL A 13 6.68 5.10 -1.40
CA VAL A 13 6.58 3.64 -1.37
C VAL A 13 7.38 3.08 -2.53
N GLN A 14 8.13 2.02 -2.24
CA GLN A 14 8.63 1.11 -3.26
C GLN A 14 7.70 -0.10 -3.27
N ALA A 15 7.10 -0.41 -4.41
CA ALA A 15 6.40 -1.68 -4.53
C ALA A 15 7.41 -2.81 -4.34
N GLN A 16 7.19 -3.59 -3.30
CA GLN A 16 7.83 -4.89 -3.14
C GLN A 16 6.74 -5.94 -3.30
N ASP A 17 7.06 -6.99 -4.04
CA ASP A 17 6.19 -8.14 -4.19
C ASP A 17 6.13 -8.88 -2.83
N TYR A 18 5.10 -8.57 -2.05
CA TYR A 18 4.82 -9.23 -0.78
C TYR A 18 3.80 -10.38 -0.96
N GLY A 19 3.60 -10.86 -2.20
CA GLY A 19 2.50 -11.77 -2.52
C GLY A 19 1.11 -11.12 -2.42
N ILE A 20 1.05 -9.79 -2.56
CA ILE A 20 -0.20 -9.02 -2.61
C ILE A 20 -0.39 -8.42 -4.01
N THR A 21 -1.63 -8.27 -4.43
CA THR A 21 -2.01 -7.67 -5.72
C THR A 21 -2.58 -6.28 -5.52
N GLY A 22 -2.57 -5.45 -6.56
CA GLY A 22 -3.14 -4.11 -6.49
C GLY A 22 -2.25 -3.06 -7.14
N TRP A 23 -2.26 -1.85 -6.60
CA TRP A 23 -1.46 -0.77 -7.13
C TRP A 23 -1.08 0.25 -6.07
N CYS A 24 -0.02 1.00 -6.30
CA CYS A 24 0.31 2.17 -5.50
C CYS A 24 0.74 3.32 -6.40
N ARG A 25 0.55 4.56 -5.95
CA ARG A 25 1.01 5.75 -6.63
C ARG A 25 1.56 6.76 -5.64
N ASN A 26 2.62 7.46 -6.05
CA ASN A 26 3.15 8.59 -5.33
C ASN A 26 2.50 9.86 -5.87
N THR A 27 1.87 10.63 -5.00
CA THR A 27 1.36 11.96 -5.31
C THR A 27 2.46 13.01 -5.11
N SER A 28 2.34 14.13 -5.82
CA SER A 28 3.27 15.27 -5.73
C SER A 28 3.36 15.89 -4.33
N ASP A 29 2.43 15.57 -3.43
CA ASP A 29 2.32 16.13 -2.07
C ASP A 29 3.09 15.28 -1.02
N ASN A 30 4.05 14.45 -1.46
CA ASN A 30 4.75 13.46 -0.60
C ASN A 30 3.79 12.48 0.09
N LYS A 31 2.66 12.17 -0.56
CA LYS A 31 1.72 11.13 -0.10
C LYS A 31 1.73 9.98 -1.07
N VAL A 32 1.63 8.79 -0.52
CA VAL A 32 1.42 7.55 -1.25
C VAL A 32 -0.04 7.18 -1.07
N GLU A 33 -0.70 6.80 -2.15
CA GLU A 33 -1.99 6.11 -2.06
C GLU A 33 -1.95 4.82 -2.88
N GLY A 34 -2.70 3.82 -2.45
CA GLY A 34 -2.71 2.55 -3.16
C GLY A 34 -3.79 1.61 -2.68
N GLU A 35 -3.99 0.55 -3.45
CA GLU A 35 -4.84 -0.57 -3.10
C GLU A 35 -3.96 -1.82 -2.96
N ALA A 36 -4.16 -2.54 -1.87
CA ALA A 36 -3.49 -3.79 -1.58
C ALA A 36 -4.54 -4.87 -1.35
N GLN A 37 -4.39 -6.00 -2.02
CA GLN A 37 -5.25 -7.16 -1.92
C GLN A 37 -4.41 -8.40 -1.62
N GLY A 38 -4.81 -9.17 -0.61
CA GLY A 38 -4.07 -10.35 -0.21
C GLY A 38 -4.65 -10.98 1.04
N GLU A 39 -3.88 -11.88 1.64
CA GLU A 39 -4.19 -12.39 2.97
C GLU A 39 -3.99 -11.32 4.04
N ASP A 40 -4.74 -11.47 5.14
CA ASP A 40 -4.73 -10.54 6.27
C ASP A 40 -3.31 -10.33 6.82
N ASP A 41 -2.52 -11.41 6.96
CA ASP A 41 -1.13 -11.36 7.43
C ASP A 41 -0.20 -10.58 6.48
N ALA A 42 -0.34 -10.80 5.17
CA ALA A 42 0.45 -10.11 4.14
C ALA A 42 0.12 -8.61 4.12
N LEU A 43 -1.16 -8.27 4.24
CA LEU A 43 -1.64 -6.88 4.33
C LEU A 43 -1.17 -6.19 5.61
N GLU A 44 -1.19 -6.87 6.75
CA GLU A 44 -0.67 -6.30 8.00
C GLU A 44 0.84 -6.07 7.95
N LYS A 45 1.62 -7.00 7.37
CA LYS A 45 3.05 -6.82 7.13
C LYS A 45 3.32 -5.65 6.21
N PHE A 46 2.57 -5.55 5.12
CA PHE A 46 2.66 -4.45 4.18
C PHE A 46 2.35 -3.10 4.86
N LEU A 47 1.23 -3.00 5.57
CA LEU A 47 0.85 -1.78 6.28
C LEU A 47 1.88 -1.38 7.35
N ARG A 48 2.47 -2.35 8.07
CA ARG A 48 3.56 -2.06 9.01
C ARG A 48 4.81 -1.53 8.32
N GLN A 49 5.17 -2.06 7.15
CA GLN A 49 6.29 -1.56 6.36
C GLN A 49 6.01 -0.13 5.87
N VAL A 50 4.79 0.13 5.40
CA VAL A 50 4.36 1.46 4.97
C VAL A 50 4.35 2.43 6.17
N ASP A 51 3.79 2.04 7.31
CA ASP A 51 3.76 2.84 8.55
C ASP A 51 5.17 3.15 9.07
N GLN A 52 6.08 2.18 9.00
CA GLN A 52 7.48 2.39 9.40
C GLN A 52 8.21 3.31 8.42
N GLY A 53 7.84 3.28 7.13
CA GLY A 53 8.46 4.05 6.06
C GLY A 53 9.90 3.62 5.75
N PRO A 54 10.46 4.00 4.59
CA PRO A 54 11.90 3.89 4.38
C PRO A 54 12.67 4.74 5.41
N ARG A 55 13.93 4.41 5.69
CA ARG A 55 14.75 5.08 6.74
C ARG A 55 14.82 6.61 6.62
N GLU A 56 14.58 7.16 5.43
CA GLU A 56 14.55 8.60 5.14
C GLU A 56 13.15 9.24 5.20
N ALA A 57 12.08 8.45 5.29
CA ALA A 57 10.70 8.92 5.29
C ALA A 57 10.03 8.65 6.63
N LYS A 58 9.47 9.70 7.23
CA LYS A 58 8.66 9.58 8.45
C LYS A 58 7.20 9.64 8.05
N VAL A 59 6.53 8.48 8.04
CA VAL A 59 5.08 8.46 7.84
C VAL A 59 4.42 9.17 9.02
N VAL A 60 3.74 10.26 8.72
CA VAL A 60 3.02 11.07 9.70
C VAL A 60 1.58 10.59 9.87
N GLN A 61 1.02 9.94 8.84
CA GLN A 61 -0.34 9.43 8.88
C GLN A 61 -0.51 8.27 7.90
N LEU A 62 -1.10 7.16 8.36
CA LEU A 62 -1.52 6.04 7.53
C LEU A 62 -3.03 5.83 7.68
N THR A 63 -3.76 6.08 6.60
CA THR A 63 -5.20 5.80 6.50
C THR A 63 -5.40 4.47 5.79
N LYS A 64 -6.35 3.65 6.25
CA LYS A 64 -6.73 2.37 5.62
C LYS A 64 -8.24 2.21 5.61
N GLU A 65 -8.78 1.80 4.47
CA GLU A 65 -10.20 1.53 4.26
C GLU A 65 -10.36 0.15 3.64
N ASP A 66 -11.25 -0.66 4.22
CA ASP A 66 -11.58 -1.98 3.68
C ASP A 66 -12.41 -1.83 2.40
N ARG A 67 -12.11 -2.67 1.40
CA ARG A 67 -12.67 -2.62 0.05
C ARG A 67 -13.03 -4.03 -0.40
N GLU A 68 -14.00 -4.12 -1.30
CA GLU A 68 -14.34 -5.39 -1.94
C GLU A 68 -13.18 -5.89 -2.79
N VAL A 69 -12.88 -7.19 -2.63
CA VAL A 69 -11.85 -7.87 -3.42
C VAL A 69 -12.23 -7.88 -4.90
N VAL A 70 -11.26 -7.65 -5.76
CA VAL A 70 -11.41 -7.71 -7.21
C VAL A 70 -10.78 -8.99 -7.71
N SER A 71 -11.60 -9.83 -8.33
CA SER A 71 -11.16 -11.04 -9.00
C SER A 71 -10.52 -10.69 -10.34
N GLY A 72 -9.28 -11.14 -10.57
CA GLY A 72 -8.54 -10.93 -11.82
C GLY A 72 -7.25 -10.10 -11.68
N GLU A 73 -7.05 -9.43 -10.55
CA GLU A 73 -5.78 -8.75 -10.25
C GLU A 73 -4.73 -9.81 -9.91
N SER A 74 -3.68 -9.90 -10.72
CA SER A 74 -2.62 -10.91 -10.59
C SER A 74 -1.24 -10.29 -10.35
N SER A 75 -1.16 -8.96 -10.30
CA SER A 75 0.12 -8.24 -10.19
C SER A 75 -0.07 -6.97 -9.37
N PHE A 76 1.03 -6.48 -8.82
CA PHE A 76 1.09 -5.20 -8.13
C PHE A 76 1.73 -4.15 -9.04
N ALA A 77 0.99 -3.10 -9.41
CA ALA A 77 1.45 -2.07 -10.33
C ALA A 77 1.79 -0.76 -9.61
N ILE A 78 2.93 -0.14 -9.94
CA ILE A 78 3.20 1.25 -9.54
C ILE A 78 2.62 2.17 -10.62
N ARG A 79 1.74 3.08 -10.23
CA ARG A 79 1.29 4.20 -11.05
C ARG A 79 2.10 5.44 -10.67
N HIS A 80 2.51 6.22 -11.66
CA HIS A 80 3.22 7.49 -11.50
C HIS A 80 2.26 8.66 -11.68
#